data_AF-W9ZRJ4-F1
#
_entry.id   AF-W9ZRJ4-F1
#
_cell.length_a   1.000
_cell.length_b   1.000
_cell.length_c   1.000
_cell.angle_alpha   90.00
_cell.angle_beta   90.00
_cell.angle_gamma   90.00
#
_symmetry.space_group_name_H-M   'P 1'
#
loop_
_entity.id
_entity.type
_entity.pdbx_description
1 polymer ?
#
loop_
_entity_poly.entity_id
_entity_poly.type
_entity_poly.pdbx_seq_one_letter_code
_entity_poly.pdbx_strand_id
1 'polypeptide(L)'
;MTASELYARCLPDIPKAPEVPKPNEGLEDHLITELVTNYIDAFDTYLHRWDECNNKVVGHFAARCSIYAIKDSGNPWHLNPADRKVYLDRSLQDIDVLRNWSNEHKAHIQRLAEFKEFKKKSELKKKKSEFKEHMAKTTVG
;
A
#
# COMPACT_ATOMS: atom_id res chain seq x y z
N MET A 1 25.86 15.16 -9.72
CA MET A 1 24.44 14.81 -9.46
C MET A 1 24.05 15.39 -8.12
N THR A 2 23.03 16.24 -8.09
CA THR A 2 22.50 16.82 -6.85
C THR A 2 21.52 15.84 -6.20
N ALA A 3 21.33 15.90 -4.87
CA ALA A 3 20.34 15.09 -4.16
C ALA A 3 18.92 15.22 -4.79
N SER A 4 18.59 16.39 -5.32
CA SER A 4 17.35 16.66 -6.04
C SER A 4 17.17 15.84 -7.34
N GLU A 5 18.26 15.45 -8.02
CA GLU A 5 18.20 14.61 -9.23
C GLU A 5 18.04 13.13 -8.89
N LEU A 6 18.49 12.71 -7.70
CA LEU A 6 18.33 11.35 -7.18
C LEU A 6 16.89 11.08 -6.73
N TYR A 7 16.26 12.01 -6.00
CA TYR A 7 14.89 11.83 -5.51
C TYR A 7 13.83 11.82 -6.62
N ALA A 8 14.07 12.56 -7.71
CA ALA A 8 13.14 12.61 -8.83
C ALA A 8 13.14 11.35 -9.70
N ARG A 9 14.14 10.45 -9.62
CA ARG A 9 14.29 9.33 -10.59
C ARG A 9 13.94 7.94 -10.08
N CYS A 10 13.81 7.74 -8.77
CA CYS A 10 13.43 6.43 -8.22
C CYS A 10 12.14 6.55 -7.43
N LEU A 11 11.01 6.62 -8.14
CA LEU A 11 9.75 6.26 -7.51
C LEU A 11 9.85 4.79 -7.09
N PRO A 12 9.45 4.46 -5.85
CA PRO A 12 9.46 3.08 -5.39
C PRO A 12 8.52 2.23 -6.24
N ASP A 13 8.91 0.97 -6.46
CA ASP A 13 7.98 -0.02 -6.97
C ASP A 13 6.80 -0.14 -6.01
N ILE A 14 5.60 0.00 -6.57
CA ILE A 14 4.37 -0.08 -5.80
C ILE A 14 4.22 -1.53 -5.30
N PRO A 15 4.12 -1.76 -3.99
CA PRO A 15 4.00 -3.10 -3.47
C PRO A 15 2.64 -3.70 -3.83
N LYS A 16 2.62 -4.98 -4.17
CA LYS A 16 1.40 -5.72 -4.49
C LYS A 16 0.84 -6.37 -3.23
N ALA A 17 -0.46 -6.21 -2.99
CA ALA A 17 -1.15 -6.84 -1.88
C ALA A 17 -1.32 -8.36 -2.12
N PRO A 18 -1.05 -9.22 -1.13
CA PRO A 18 -1.19 -10.67 -1.27
C PRO A 18 -2.66 -11.05 -1.49
N GLU A 19 -2.92 -12.02 -2.37
CA GLU A 19 -4.28 -12.46 -2.70
C GLU A 19 -4.97 -13.15 -1.52
N VAL A 20 -6.29 -12.95 -1.41
CA VAL A 20 -7.08 -13.62 -0.37
C VAL A 20 -7.02 -15.12 -0.64
N PRO A 21 -6.60 -15.94 0.34
CA PRO A 21 -6.55 -17.38 0.15
C PRO A 21 -7.94 -17.91 -0.14
N LYS A 22 -8.07 -18.68 -1.23
CA LYS A 22 -9.28 -19.44 -1.55
C LYS A 22 -9.13 -20.81 -0.88
N PRO A 23 -9.95 -21.15 0.12
CA PRO A 23 -9.91 -22.50 0.69
C PRO A 23 -10.36 -23.48 -0.39
N ASN A 24 -9.52 -24.45 -0.73
CA ASN A 24 -9.96 -25.59 -1.53
C ASN A 24 -10.92 -26.43 -0.67
N GLU A 25 -12.04 -26.87 -1.25
CA GLU A 25 -12.95 -27.79 -0.57
C GLU A 25 -12.18 -29.07 -0.19
N GLY A 26 -12.13 -29.39 1.10
CA GLY A 26 -11.45 -30.59 1.62
C GLY A 26 -10.12 -30.38 2.34
N LEU A 27 -9.68 -29.14 2.59
CA LEU A 27 -8.50 -28.87 3.42
C LEU A 27 -8.78 -29.19 4.90
N GLU A 28 -7.85 -29.87 5.57
CA GLU A 28 -7.93 -30.11 7.02
C GLU A 28 -7.86 -28.78 7.81
N ASP A 29 -8.52 -28.72 8.98
CA ASP A 29 -8.64 -27.50 9.79
C ASP A 29 -7.28 -26.89 10.20
N HIS A 30 -6.25 -27.73 10.38
CA HIS A 30 -4.90 -27.27 10.70
C HIS A 30 -4.25 -26.52 9.51
N LEU A 31 -4.47 -27.00 8.28
CA LEU A 31 -3.99 -26.36 7.06
C LEU A 31 -4.74 -25.06 6.78
N ILE A 32 -6.03 -24.98 7.13
CA ILE A 32 -6.80 -23.74 7.05
C ILE A 32 -6.22 -22.68 8.00
N THR A 33 -5.84 -23.09 9.22
CA THR A 33 -5.26 -22.19 10.22
C THR A 33 -3.89 -21.66 9.76
N GLU A 34 -3.03 -22.53 9.25
CA GLU A 34 -1.72 -22.13 8.71
C GLU A 34 -1.87 -21.17 7.52
N LEU A 35 -2.78 -21.47 6.58
CA LEU A 35 -3.06 -20.62 5.43
C LEU A 35 -3.55 -19.22 5.84
N VAL A 36 -4.38 -19.14 6.88
CA VAL A 36 -4.86 -17.86 7.44
C VAL A 36 -3.70 -17.08 8.06
N THR A 37 -2.84 -17.72 8.86
CA THR A 37 -1.67 -17.08 9.48
C THR A 37 -0.71 -16.56 8.42
N ASN A 38 -0.34 -17.40 7.45
CA ASN A 38 0.56 -17.03 6.35
C ASN A 38 0.03 -15.84 5.55
N TYR A 39 -1.28 -15.78 5.31
CA TYR A 39 -1.91 -14.64 4.64
C TYR A 39 -1.83 -13.36 5.49
N ILE A 40 -2.06 -13.45 6.80
CA ILE A 40 -1.96 -12.30 7.72
C ILE A 40 -0.52 -11.75 7.71
N ASP A 41 0.48 -12.62 7.87
CA ASP A 41 1.89 -12.22 7.91
C ASP A 41 2.35 -11.60 6.57
N ALA A 42 1.90 -12.16 5.45
CA ALA A 42 2.15 -11.61 4.12
C ALA A 42 1.48 -10.23 3.96
N PHE A 43 0.28 -10.05 4.51
CA PHE A 43 -0.44 -8.78 4.43
C PHE A 43 0.21 -7.70 5.30
N ASP A 44 0.70 -8.05 6.49
CA ASP A 44 1.46 -7.13 7.36
C ASP A 44 2.77 -6.70 6.69
N THR A 45 3.47 -7.63 6.03
CA THR A 45 4.64 -7.30 5.19
C THR A 45 4.28 -6.33 4.07
N TYR A 46 3.14 -6.53 3.42
CA TYR A 46 2.63 -5.62 2.40
C TYR A 46 2.35 -4.23 2.98
N LEU A 47 1.74 -4.13 4.17
CA LEU A 47 1.45 -2.84 4.82
C LEU A 47 2.72 -2.06 5.15
N HIS A 48 3.76 -2.72 5.63
CA HIS A 48 5.06 -2.08 5.87
C HIS A 48 5.66 -1.51 4.58
N ARG A 49 5.67 -2.30 3.50
CA ARG A 49 6.16 -1.84 2.19
C ARG A 49 5.31 -0.71 1.64
N TRP A 50 4.00 -0.72 1.87
CA TRP A 50 3.10 0.34 1.46
C TRP A 50 3.43 1.65 2.17
N ASP A 51 3.66 1.61 3.48
CA ASP A 51 4.04 2.80 4.26
C ASP A 51 5.38 3.38 3.78
N GLU A 52 6.39 2.55 3.55
CA GLU A 52 7.66 2.97 2.97
C GLU A 52 7.50 3.64 1.60
N CYS A 53 6.66 3.05 0.74
CA CYS A 53 6.32 3.60 -0.57
C CYS A 53 5.64 4.96 -0.43
N ASN A 54 4.66 5.08 0.47
CA ASN A 54 3.92 6.31 0.72
C ASN A 54 4.83 7.43 1.23
N ASN A 55 5.74 7.11 2.18
CA ASN A 55 6.72 8.05 2.71
C ASN A 55 7.67 8.57 1.63
N LYS A 56 8.07 7.72 0.66
CA LYS A 56 8.88 8.15 -0.48
C LYS A 56 8.12 9.10 -1.41
N VAL A 57 6.82 8.86 -1.65
CA VAL A 57 5.99 9.77 -2.46
C VAL A 57 5.82 11.12 -1.75
N VAL A 58 5.54 11.13 -0.45
CA VAL A 58 5.49 12.36 0.35
C VAL A 58 6.83 13.09 0.32
N GLY A 59 7.94 12.36 0.47
CA GLY A 59 9.30 12.90 0.38
C GLY A 59 9.61 13.53 -0.97
N HIS A 60 9.16 12.91 -2.08
CA HIS A 60 9.24 13.49 -3.43
C HIS A 60 8.57 14.85 -3.45
N PHE A 61 7.29 14.95 -3.10
CA PHE A 61 6.56 16.23 -3.14
C PHE A 61 7.11 17.28 -2.16
N ALA A 62 7.58 16.88 -0.97
CA ALA A 62 8.21 17.80 -0.03
C ALA A 62 9.51 18.42 -0.59
N ALA A 63 10.35 17.60 -1.22
CA ALA A 63 11.56 18.07 -1.90
C ALA A 63 11.22 19.01 -3.06
N ARG A 64 10.15 18.69 -3.81
CA ARG A 64 9.65 19.51 -4.93
C ARG A 64 9.14 20.87 -4.51
N CYS A 65 8.32 20.92 -3.46
CA CYS A 65 7.86 22.18 -2.88
C CYS A 65 9.04 23.05 -2.43
N SER A 66 10.06 22.45 -1.81
CA SER A 66 11.26 23.18 -1.40
C SER A 66 12.02 23.76 -2.60
N ILE A 67 12.15 23.02 -3.70
CA ILE A 67 12.81 23.49 -4.93
C ILE A 67 12.02 24.63 -5.57
N TYR A 68 10.68 24.54 -5.60
CA TYR A 68 9.84 25.58 -6.17
C TYR A 68 9.82 26.84 -5.30
N ALA A 69 9.81 26.70 -3.97
CA ALA A 69 9.92 27.81 -3.04
C ALA A 69 11.28 28.54 -3.14
N ILE A 70 12.38 27.81 -3.38
CA ILE A 70 13.70 28.42 -3.64
C ILE A 70 13.72 29.18 -4.98
N LYS A 71 12.88 28.78 -5.95
CA LYS A 71 12.74 29.42 -7.26
C LYS A 71 11.62 30.48 -7.31
N ASP A 72 11.08 30.87 -6.15
CA ASP A 72 9.92 31.75 -6.04
C ASP A 72 10.25 33.21 -6.43
N SER A 73 10.30 33.43 -7.74
CA SER A 73 10.02 34.71 -8.37
C SER A 73 8.64 34.64 -9.04
N GLY A 74 7.60 34.24 -8.30
CA GLY A 74 6.18 34.56 -8.54
C GLY A 74 5.50 34.10 -9.84
N ASN A 75 6.25 33.62 -10.84
CA ASN A 75 5.71 33.19 -12.12
C ASN A 75 6.79 32.46 -12.95
N PRO A 76 6.62 31.17 -13.29
CA PRO A 76 7.57 30.42 -14.12
C PRO A 76 7.73 31.00 -15.53
N TRP A 77 6.83 31.89 -15.97
CA TRP A 77 6.97 32.63 -17.23
C TRP A 77 8.14 33.63 -17.23
N HIS A 78 8.76 33.93 -16.08
CA HIS A 78 9.98 34.74 -15.98
C HIS A 78 11.28 33.92 -16.10
N LEU A 79 11.18 32.59 -16.11
CA LEU A 79 12.34 31.73 -16.31
C LEU A 79 12.86 31.86 -17.75
N ASN A 80 14.18 31.78 -17.93
CA ASN A 80 14.76 31.62 -19.26
C ASN A 80 14.22 30.32 -19.92
N PRO A 81 14.29 30.18 -21.25
CA PRO A 81 13.69 29.04 -21.95
C PRO A 81 14.17 27.67 -21.44
N ALA A 82 15.45 27.56 -21.05
CA ALA A 82 16.02 26.31 -20.54
C ALA A 82 15.42 25.95 -19.16
N ASP A 83 15.37 26.91 -18.24
CA ASP A 83 14.81 26.72 -16.89
C ASP A 83 13.30 26.47 -16.93
N ARG A 84 12.59 27.10 -17.86
CA ARG A 84 11.15 26.87 -18.09
C ARG A 84 10.88 25.46 -18.59
N LYS A 85 11.67 24.96 -19.54
CA LYS A 85 11.55 23.57 -20.01
C LYS A 85 11.80 22.60 -18.85
N VAL A 86 12.85 22.83 -18.07
CA VAL A 86 13.14 22.01 -16.89
C VAL A 86 11.99 22.05 -15.89
N TYR A 87 11.39 23.21 -15.63
CA TYR A 87 10.21 23.34 -14.76
C TYR A 87 8.99 22.56 -15.30
N LEU A 88 8.72 22.64 -16.60
CA LEU A 88 7.60 21.93 -17.22
C LEU A 88 7.80 20.40 -17.20
N ASP A 89 8.97 19.91 -17.60
CA ASP A 89 9.32 18.49 -17.58
C ASP A 89 9.14 17.92 -16.16
N ARG A 90 9.59 18.70 -15.18
CA ARG A 90 9.43 18.44 -13.75
C ARG A 90 7.95 18.39 -13.35
N SER A 91 7.14 19.37 -13.75
CA SER A 91 5.72 19.43 -13.39
C SER A 91 4.93 18.26 -13.99
N LEU A 92 5.24 17.87 -15.23
CA LEU A 92 4.65 16.69 -15.87
C LEU A 92 4.98 15.41 -15.11
N GLN A 93 6.23 15.26 -14.67
CA GLN A 93 6.63 14.14 -13.83
C GLN A 93 5.83 14.10 -12.52
N ASP A 94 5.65 15.23 -11.84
CA ASP A 94 4.86 15.31 -10.60
C ASP A 94 3.41 14.87 -10.81
N ILE A 95 2.81 15.24 -11.95
CA ILE A 95 1.45 14.82 -12.34
C ILE A 95 1.40 13.31 -12.53
N ASP A 96 2.38 12.72 -13.21
CA ASP A 96 2.45 11.27 -13.42
C ASP A 96 2.61 10.52 -12.10
N VAL A 97 3.45 11.01 -11.19
CA VAL A 97 3.63 10.48 -9.84
C VAL A 97 2.31 10.49 -9.08
N LEU A 98 1.64 11.65 -9.07
CA LEU A 98 0.37 11.83 -8.36
C LEU A 98 -0.72 10.92 -8.92
N ARG A 99 -0.81 10.80 -10.25
CA ARG A 99 -1.78 9.94 -10.92
C ARG A 99 -1.55 8.47 -10.56
N ASN A 100 -0.31 8.00 -10.67
CA ASN A 100 0.02 6.62 -10.36
C ASN A 100 -0.24 6.32 -8.88
N TRP A 101 0.26 7.15 -7.96
CA TRP A 101 0.01 6.99 -6.53
C TRP A 101 -1.49 7.01 -6.21
N SER A 102 -2.28 7.90 -6.81
CA SER A 102 -3.74 7.98 -6.58
C SER A 102 -4.47 6.71 -7.00
N ASN A 103 -4.09 6.12 -8.15
CA ASN A 103 -4.68 4.86 -8.61
C ASN A 103 -4.33 3.70 -7.66
N GLU A 104 -3.07 3.61 -7.26
CA GLU A 104 -2.60 2.56 -6.36
C GLU A 104 -3.15 2.73 -4.94
N HIS A 105 -3.33 3.96 -4.47
CA HIS A 105 -3.91 4.25 -3.16
C HIS A 105 -5.37 3.81 -3.09
N LYS A 106 -6.14 3.94 -4.19
CA LYS A 106 -7.48 3.37 -4.29
C LYS A 106 -7.45 1.84 -4.18
N ALA A 107 -6.52 1.18 -4.88
CA ALA A 107 -6.34 -0.26 -4.78
C ALA A 107 -5.96 -0.67 -3.34
N HIS A 108 -5.03 0.03 -2.71
CA HIS A 108 -4.65 -0.20 -1.32
C HIS A 108 -5.84 -0.11 -0.34
N ILE A 109 -6.68 0.92 -0.46
CA ILE A 109 -7.89 1.07 0.37
C ILE A 109 -8.82 -0.12 0.17
N GLN A 110 -9.03 -0.55 -1.07
CA GLN A 110 -9.84 -1.72 -1.37
C GLN A 110 -9.28 -2.98 -0.69
N ARG A 111 -7.98 -3.23 -0.83
CA ARG A 111 -7.32 -4.42 -0.26
C ARG A 111 -7.31 -4.40 1.28
N LEU A 112 -7.20 -3.22 1.89
CA LEU A 112 -7.37 -3.03 3.34
C LEU A 112 -8.78 -3.41 3.81
N ALA A 113 -9.81 -3.03 3.05
CA ALA A 113 -11.19 -3.38 3.37
C ALA A 113 -11.40 -4.90 3.30
N GLU A 114 -10.92 -5.53 2.22
CA GLU A 114 -10.96 -6.98 2.04
C GLU A 114 -10.22 -7.73 3.16
N PHE A 115 -9.05 -7.24 3.58
CA PHE A 115 -8.29 -7.80 4.68
C PHE A 115 -9.02 -7.72 6.03
N LYS A 116 -9.64 -6.58 6.34
CA LYS A 116 -10.46 -6.42 7.56
C LYS A 116 -11.65 -7.38 7.56
N GLU A 117 -12.32 -7.52 6.42
CA GLU A 117 -13.42 -8.47 6.26
C GLU A 117 -12.94 -9.92 6.43
N PHE A 118 -11.80 -10.26 5.85
CA PHE A 118 -11.17 -11.58 6.01
C PHE A 118 -10.87 -11.88 7.48
N LYS A 119 -10.19 -10.99 8.21
CA LYS A 119 -9.89 -11.19 9.64
C LYS A 119 -11.16 -11.44 10.45
N LYS A 120 -12.20 -10.62 10.23
CA LYS A 120 -13.50 -10.78 10.91
C LYS A 120 -14.14 -12.14 10.62
N LYS A 121 -14.11 -12.60 9.36
CA LYS A 121 -14.66 -13.92 8.97
C LYS A 121 -13.87 -15.06 9.60
N SER A 122 -12.54 -14.98 9.60
CA SER A 122 -11.66 -16.01 10.17
C SER A 122 -11.83 -16.14 11.68
N GLU A 123 -11.91 -15.02 12.41
CA GLU A 123 -12.21 -15.01 13.85
C GLU A 123 -13.59 -15.60 14.17
N LEU A 124 -14.61 -15.26 13.38
CA LEU A 124 -15.95 -15.80 13.56
C LEU A 124 -15.99 -17.32 13.31
N LYS A 125 -15.28 -17.81 12.30
CA LYS A 125 -15.15 -19.25 12.03
C LYS A 125 -14.49 -19.99 13.20
N LYS A 126 -13.40 -19.43 13.73
CA LYS A 126 -12.70 -19.99 14.90
C LYS A 126 -13.63 -20.13 16.11
N LYS A 127 -14.33 -19.04 16.48
CA LYS A 127 -15.31 -19.05 17.59
C LYS A 127 -16.42 -20.08 17.41
N LYS A 128 -16.92 -20.25 16.18
CA LYS A 128 -17.94 -21.27 15.86
C LYS A 128 -17.41 -22.69 16.03
N SER A 129 -16.14 -22.94 15.66
CA SER A 129 -15.52 -24.25 15.85
C SER A 129 -15.37 -24.60 17.32
N GLU A 130 -14.82 -23.67 18.11
CA GLU A 130 -14.63 -23.82 19.57
C GLU A 130 -15.96 -24.06 20.29
N PHE A 131 -17.01 -23.33 19.92
CA PHE A 131 -18.34 -23.53 20.49
C PHE A 131 -18.91 -24.92 20.16
N LYS A 132 -18.75 -25.41 18.93
CA LYS A 132 -19.19 -26.76 18.54
C LYS A 132 -18.46 -27.84 19.33
N GLU A 133 -17.14 -27.73 19.48
CA GLU A 133 -16.35 -28.66 20.28
C GLU A 133 -16.77 -28.66 21.75
N HIS A 134 -17.03 -27.49 22.32
CA HIS A 134 -17.50 -27.37 23.70
C HIS A 134 -18.85 -28.08 23.87
N MET A 135 -19.83 -27.80 23.00
CA MET A 135 -21.15 -28.44 23.04
C MET A 135 -21.07 -29.97 22.88
N ALA A 136 -20.17 -30.46 22.01
CA ALA A 136 -19.95 -31.90 21.85
C ALA A 136 -19.42 -32.55 23.15
N LYS A 137 -18.53 -31.87 23.87
CA LYS A 137 -17.99 -32.36 25.17
C LYS A 137 -19.03 -32.34 26.28
N THR A 138 -19.94 -31.36 26.32
CA THR A 138 -21.00 -31.28 27.34
C THR A 138 -22.16 -32.24 27.12
N THR A 139 -22.32 -32.81 25.92
CA THR A 139 -23.43 -33.73 25.59
C THR A 139 -23.10 -35.21 25.87
N VAL A 140 -21.83 -35.53 26.14
CA VAL A 140 -21.33 -36.91 26.31
C VAL A 140 -20.97 -37.23 27.78
N GLY A 141 -21.17 -36.30 28.71
CA GLY A 141 -20.99 -36.48 30.16
C GLY A 141 -22.32 -36.39 30.90
#